data_AF-M4F4M7-F1
#
_entry.id   AF-M4F4M7-F1
#
_cell.length_a   1.000
_cell.length_b   1.000
_cell.length_c   1.000
_cell.angle_alpha   90.00
_cell.angle_beta   90.00
_cell.angle_gamma   90.00
#
_symmetry.space_group_name_H-M   'P 1'
#
loop_
_entity.id
_entity.type
_entity.pdbx_description
1 polymer ?
#
loop_
_entity_poly.entity_id
_entity_poly.type
_entity_poly.pdbx_seq_one_letter_code
_entity_poly.pdbx_strand_id
1 'polypeptide(L)'
;MCLRALEQVHQECLTIVSLESRRLSRLESRRHACALVKANNREHVVEVIQGSVEDISLPEKVDVIISEWMGYFLLRESMFDSVICARDRWLKPTGVMYPSHARMWFAPIKSNMADRKKNDLDGAMVHWDNFSDEIKTYYGVDLSVLTKAFC
;
A
#
# COMPACT_ATOMS: atom_id res chain seq x y z
N MET A 1 8.54 -15.49 6.55
CA MET A 1 9.27 -15.63 7.83
C MET A 1 8.73 -14.66 8.90
N CYS A 2 7.40 -14.40 8.94
CA CYS A 2 6.79 -13.35 9.76
C CYS A 2 5.85 -13.86 10.88
N LEU A 3 5.77 -15.18 11.09
CA LEU A 3 4.79 -15.79 12.02
C LEU A 3 5.37 -16.16 13.40
N ARG A 4 6.62 -15.80 13.71
CA ARG A 4 7.25 -16.14 15.01
C ARG A 4 7.46 -14.94 15.96
N ALA A 5 7.06 -13.73 15.60
CA ALA A 5 7.27 -12.55 16.43
C ALA A 5 6.11 -12.24 17.41
N LEU A 6 5.03 -13.04 17.41
CA LEU A 6 3.82 -12.77 18.19
C LEU A 6 3.78 -13.45 19.58
N GLU A 7 4.80 -14.21 19.97
CA GLU A 7 4.78 -14.97 21.23
C GLU A 7 5.27 -14.20 22.47
N GLN A 8 5.67 -12.93 22.37
CA GLN A 8 6.35 -12.23 23.47
C GLN A 8 5.97 -10.77 23.71
N VAL A 9 4.79 -10.34 23.28
CA VAL A 9 4.24 -9.05 23.72
C VAL A 9 3.24 -9.32 24.84
N HIS A 10 3.62 -8.88 26.04
CA HIS A 10 2.86 -8.98 27.28
C HIS A 10 1.40 -8.49 27.11
N GLN A 11 0.50 -9.06 27.91
CA GLN A 11 -0.97 -8.94 27.89
C GLN A 11 -1.57 -7.53 28.10
N GLU A 12 -1.21 -6.54 27.30
CA GLU A 12 -1.84 -5.22 27.32
C GLU A 12 -2.52 -4.94 25.98
N CYS A 13 -3.76 -4.42 26.03
CA CYS A 13 -4.74 -4.31 24.95
C CYS A 13 -4.14 -4.06 23.56
N LEU A 14 -4.36 -5.00 22.64
CA LEU A 14 -3.95 -4.84 21.24
C LEU A 14 -5.14 -4.24 20.46
N THR A 15 -5.19 -2.91 20.34
CA THR A 15 -6.17 -2.24 19.47
C THR A 15 -5.73 -2.39 18.01
N ILE A 16 -6.47 -3.19 17.23
CA ILE A 16 -6.21 -3.33 15.80
C ILE A 16 -7.04 -2.26 15.07
N VAL A 17 -6.39 -1.18 14.66
CA VAL A 17 -6.96 -0.20 13.73
C VAL A 17 -6.65 -0.67 12.32
N SER A 18 -7.69 -1.05 11.57
CA SER A 18 -7.54 -1.36 10.14
C SER A 18 -7.30 -0.05 9.39
N LEU A 19 -6.03 0.22 9.09
CA LEU A 19 -5.59 1.29 8.20
C LEU A 19 -5.69 0.77 6.77
N GLU A 20 -6.82 0.93 6.08
CA GLU A 20 -6.94 0.54 4.67
C GLU A 20 -7.28 1.73 3.75
N SER A 21 -6.51 1.83 2.66
CA SER A 21 -6.55 2.91 1.69
C SER A 21 -7.83 2.89 0.82
N ARG A 22 -8.63 3.94 1.01
CA ARG A 22 -9.69 4.59 0.20
C ARG A 22 -10.53 3.90 -0.90
N ARG A 23 -10.40 2.64 -1.32
CA ARG A 23 -11.36 2.07 -2.30
C ARG A 23 -11.75 0.60 -2.04
N LEU A 24 -13.03 0.45 -1.67
CA LEU A 24 -13.91 -0.73 -1.64
C LEU A 24 -13.71 -1.74 -0.49
N SER A 25 -14.84 -1.95 0.22
CA SER A 25 -15.18 -2.91 1.29
C SER A 25 -14.63 -2.76 2.73
N ARG A 26 -14.51 -1.53 3.25
CA ARG A 26 -14.26 -1.27 4.71
C ARG A 26 -15.16 -2.06 5.68
N LEU A 27 -16.39 -2.38 5.26
CA LEU A 27 -17.34 -3.15 6.07
C LEU A 27 -17.01 -4.64 6.11
N GLU A 28 -16.47 -5.21 5.04
CA GLU A 28 -16.17 -6.64 4.94
C GLU A 28 -14.89 -6.98 5.70
N SER A 29 -13.83 -6.16 5.56
CA SER A 29 -12.57 -6.33 6.31
C SER A 29 -12.81 -6.37 7.82
N ARG A 30 -13.61 -5.44 8.36
CA ARG A 30 -13.96 -5.44 9.78
C ARG A 30 -14.73 -6.69 10.19
N ARG A 31 -15.74 -7.08 9.40
CA ARG A 31 -16.54 -8.28 9.70
C ARG A 31 -15.67 -9.53 9.76
N HIS A 32 -14.73 -9.69 8.83
CA HIS A 32 -13.77 -10.80 8.84
C HIS A 32 -12.84 -10.74 10.05
N ALA A 33 -12.30 -9.56 10.38
CA ALA A 33 -11.46 -9.38 11.56
C ALA A 33 -12.21 -9.71 12.86
N CYS A 34 -13.44 -9.22 13.04
CA CYS A 34 -14.28 -9.57 14.19
C CYS A 34 -14.57 -11.08 14.25
N ALA A 35 -14.91 -11.70 13.11
CA ALA A 35 -15.17 -13.14 13.05
C ALA A 35 -13.92 -13.95 13.44
N LEU A 36 -12.74 -13.52 13.01
CA LEU A 36 -11.47 -14.15 13.35
C LEU A 36 -11.14 -14.02 14.84
N VAL A 37 -11.31 -12.82 15.41
CA VAL A 37 -11.11 -12.57 16.85
C VAL A 37 -12.04 -13.46 17.69
N LYS A 38 -13.31 -13.55 17.30
CA LYS A 38 -14.32 -14.40 17.96
C LYS A 38 -14.00 -15.88 17.86
N ALA A 39 -13.63 -16.35 16.66
CA ALA A 39 -13.25 -17.75 16.44
C ALA A 39 -12.03 -18.19 17.25
N ASN A 40 -11.18 -17.23 17.67
CA ASN A 40 -9.98 -17.49 18.49
C ASN A 40 -10.15 -17.10 19.97
N ASN A 41 -11.38 -16.81 20.42
CA ASN A 41 -11.69 -16.43 21.80
C ASN A 41 -10.88 -15.21 22.31
N ARG A 42 -10.53 -14.26 21.44
CA ARG A 42 -9.73 -13.07 21.77
C ARG A 42 -10.55 -11.79 21.93
N GLU A 43 -11.88 -11.87 21.92
CA GLU A 43 -12.79 -10.70 22.04
C GLU A 43 -12.59 -9.89 23.33
N HIS A 44 -12.03 -10.51 24.38
CA HIS A 44 -11.72 -9.85 25.66
C HIS A 44 -10.41 -9.05 25.66
N VAL A 45 -9.59 -9.17 24.61
CA VAL A 45 -8.28 -8.50 24.48
C VAL A 45 -8.23 -7.60 23.24
N VAL A 46 -8.87 -8.03 22.15
CA VAL A 46 -8.78 -7.36 20.85
C VAL A 46 -10.10 -6.64 20.56
N GLU A 47 -10.01 -5.32 20.46
CA GLU A 47 -11.09 -4.47 19.96
C GLU A 47 -10.84 -4.10 18.49
N VAL A 48 -11.84 -4.32 17.65
CA VAL A 48 -11.77 -4.01 16.21
C VAL A 48 -12.63 -2.78 15.92
N ILE A 49 -11.97 -1.67 15.60
CA ILE A 49 -12.63 -0.38 15.36
C ILE A 49 -12.73 -0.12 13.86
N GLN A 50 -13.92 0.27 13.37
CA GLN A 50 -14.10 0.73 12.00
C GLN A 50 -13.85 2.23 11.90
N GLY A 51 -12.88 2.65 11.11
CA GLY A 51 -12.69 4.07 10.83
C GLY A 51 -11.32 4.37 10.27
N SER A 52 -11.14 5.58 9.75
CA SER A 52 -9.82 6.12 9.47
C SER A 52 -9.16 6.49 10.80
N VAL A 53 -7.87 6.24 10.98
CA VAL A 53 -7.19 6.58 12.24
C VAL A 53 -7.19 8.09 12.53
N GLU A 54 -7.32 8.88 11.47
CA GLU A 54 -7.49 10.33 11.48
C GLU A 54 -8.83 10.75 12.10
N ASP A 55 -9.89 9.93 11.95
CA ASP A 55 -11.25 10.27 12.37
C ASP A 55 -11.66 9.61 13.69
N ILE A 56 -10.98 8.54 14.11
CA ILE A 56 -11.32 7.83 15.35
C ILE A 56 -10.71 8.51 16.59
N SER A 57 -11.29 8.20 17.74
CA SER A 57 -10.77 8.52 19.06
C SER A 57 -10.55 7.24 19.85
N LEU A 58 -9.40 7.12 20.52
CA LEU A 58 -9.15 6.07 21.49
C LEU A 58 -9.40 6.58 22.91
N PRO A 59 -9.89 5.73 23.83
CA PRO A 59 -10.13 6.13 25.22
C PRO A 59 -8.83 6.43 25.98
N GLU A 60 -7.71 5.84 25.56
CA GLU A 60 -6.41 6.00 26.19
C GLU A 60 -5.26 6.00 25.17
N LYS A 61 -4.08 6.43 25.63
CA LYS A 61 -2.83 6.32 24.85
C LYS A 61 -2.30 4.89 24.91
N VAL A 62 -1.61 4.46 23.86
CA VAL A 62 -1.07 3.11 23.69
C VAL A 62 0.44 3.06 23.92
N ASP A 63 0.92 1.92 24.41
CA ASP A 63 2.36 1.65 24.62
C ASP A 63 3.04 1.22 23.32
N VAL A 64 2.31 0.57 22.42
CA VAL A 64 2.86 0.01 21.18
C VAL A 64 1.95 0.33 20.00
N ILE A 65 2.54 0.79 18.91
CA ILE A 65 1.88 0.83 17.60
C ILE A 65 2.55 -0.20 16.69
N ILE A 66 1.75 -1.15 16.18
CA ILE A 66 2.18 -2.15 15.21
C ILE A 66 1.38 -1.91 13.93
N SER A 67 2.07 -1.71 12.81
CA SER A 67 1.42 -1.53 11.52
C SER A 67 2.28 -2.11 10.41
N GLU A 68 1.62 -2.80 9.49
CA GLU A 68 2.14 -3.05 8.16
C GLU A 68 1.66 -1.87 7.29
N TRP A 69 2.60 -1.07 6.77
CA TRP A 69 2.32 0.18 6.05
C TRP A 69 3.19 0.37 4.80
N MET A 70 4.04 -0.60 4.47
CA MET A 70 5.10 -0.42 3.48
C MET A 70 4.62 -0.83 2.09
N GLY A 71 4.49 0.14 1.17
CA GLY A 71 4.17 -0.13 -0.23
C GLY A 71 5.40 -0.50 -1.07
N TYR A 72 5.22 -0.59 -2.40
CA TYR A 72 6.35 -0.77 -3.31
C TYR A 72 7.37 0.37 -3.17
N PHE A 73 8.63 -0.02 -3.10
CA PHE A 73 9.74 0.88 -2.82
C PHE A 73 9.49 1.74 -1.57
N LEU A 74 8.90 1.10 -0.54
CA LEU A 74 8.56 1.63 0.78
C LEU A 74 7.42 2.66 0.80
N LEU A 75 7.45 3.66 -0.08
CA LEU A 75 6.62 4.87 0.05
C LEU A 75 5.36 4.88 -0.83
N ARG A 76 5.19 3.91 -1.73
CA ARG A 76 3.99 3.85 -2.55
C ARG A 76 2.75 3.68 -1.67
N GLU A 77 1.64 4.29 -2.08
CA GLU A 77 0.33 4.28 -1.38
C GLU A 77 0.24 5.21 -0.16
N SER A 78 1.34 5.87 0.24
CA SER A 78 1.37 6.93 1.27
C SER A 78 0.69 6.56 2.60
N MET A 79 0.65 5.28 2.93
CA MET A 79 -0.02 4.78 4.14
C MET A 79 0.74 5.15 5.43
N PHE A 80 2.02 5.50 5.30
CA PHE A 80 2.84 5.96 6.41
C PHE A 80 2.31 7.24 7.07
N ASP A 81 1.59 8.08 6.33
CA ASP A 81 0.99 9.32 6.86
C ASP A 81 -0.03 9.01 7.98
N SER A 82 -0.83 7.97 7.80
CA SER A 82 -1.78 7.49 8.82
C SER A 82 -1.07 6.93 10.04
N VAL A 83 0.06 6.23 9.86
CA VAL A 83 0.87 5.72 10.97
C VAL A 83 1.49 6.85 11.79
N ILE A 84 1.97 7.91 11.13
CA ILE A 84 2.46 9.12 11.81
C ILE A 84 1.33 9.78 12.59
N CYS A 85 0.14 9.94 12.00
CA CYS A 85 -1.02 10.50 12.70
C CYS A 85 -1.38 9.69 13.96
N ALA A 86 -1.38 8.35 13.85
CA ALA A 86 -1.62 7.46 14.96
C ALA A 86 -0.57 7.64 16.08
N ARG A 87 0.71 7.69 15.71
CA ARG A 87 1.83 7.90 16.64
C ARG A 87 1.69 9.20 17.42
N ASP A 88 1.49 10.31 16.73
CA ASP A 88 1.52 11.64 17.35
C ASP A 88 0.31 11.85 18.27
N ARG A 89 -0.82 11.23 17.96
CA ARG A 89 -2.04 11.32 18.78
C ARG A 89 -2.02 10.36 19.95
N TRP A 90 -1.67 9.10 19.70
CA TRP A 90 -2.01 8.00 20.60
C TRP A 90 -0.81 7.31 21.24
N LEU A 91 0.41 7.46 20.73
CA LEU A 91 1.57 6.82 21.36
C LEU A 91 1.95 7.56 22.64
N LYS A 92 2.23 6.80 23.70
CA LYS A 92 2.83 7.35 24.93
C LYS A 92 4.27 7.83 24.66
N PRO A 93 4.82 8.77 25.44
CA PRO A 93 6.22 9.21 25.29
C PRO A 93 7.25 8.08 25.42
N THR A 94 6.93 7.04 26.20
CA THR A 94 7.75 5.83 26.39
C THR A 94 7.38 4.71 25.42
N GLY A 95 6.45 4.95 24.50
CA GLY A 95 5.93 3.95 23.59
C GLY A 95 6.89 3.57 22.48
N VAL A 96 6.65 2.42 21.87
CA VAL A 96 7.48 1.85 20.80
C VAL A 96 6.67 1.59 19.54
N MET A 97 7.33 1.62 18.38
CA MET A 97 6.71 1.34 17.08
C MET A 97 7.30 0.10 16.43
N TYR A 98 6.46 -0.66 15.74
CA TYR A 98 6.85 -1.80 14.91
C TYR A 98 6.28 -1.66 13.49
N PRO A 99 7.15 -1.62 12.46
CA PRO A 99 8.61 -1.55 12.54
C PRO A 99 9.09 -0.21 13.13
N SER A 100 10.25 -0.22 13.82
CA SER A 100 10.83 1.00 14.41
C SER A 100 11.64 1.83 13.42
N HIS A 101 12.18 1.18 12.39
CA HIS A 101 13.00 1.79 11.34
C HIS A 101 12.71 1.12 10.00
N ALA A 102 12.77 1.89 8.93
CA ALA A 102 12.75 1.39 7.57
C ALA A 102 13.89 2.03 6.78
N ARG A 103 14.38 1.34 5.74
CA ARG A 103 15.49 1.82 4.91
C ARG A 103 15.26 1.43 3.47
N MET A 104 15.41 2.39 2.56
CA MET A 104 15.42 2.15 1.13
C MET A 104 16.86 1.94 0.67
N TRP A 105 17.03 1.04 -0.28
CA TRP A 105 18.31 0.76 -0.91
C TRP A 105 18.17 0.86 -2.41
N PHE A 106 19.23 1.32 -3.05
CA PHE A 106 19.34 1.34 -4.50
C PHE A 106 20.73 0.83 -4.88
N ALA A 107 20.79 -0.01 -5.91
CA ALA A 107 22.03 -0.57 -6.41
C ALA A 107 21.97 -0.69 -7.94
N PRO A 108 23.08 -0.43 -8.65
CA PRO A 108 23.17 -0.73 -10.07
C PRO A 108 22.94 -2.23 -10.31
N ILE A 109 22.17 -2.55 -11.35
CA ILE A 109 21.94 -3.93 -11.78
C ILE A 109 22.22 -4.07 -13.27
N LYS A 110 22.65 -5.26 -13.69
CA LYS A 110 22.67 -5.66 -15.11
C LYS A 110 21.53 -6.63 -15.34
N SER A 111 20.59 -6.27 -16.21
CA SER A 111 19.44 -7.10 -16.55
C SER A 111 19.07 -6.89 -18.02
N ASN A 112 18.61 -7.96 -18.68
CA ASN A 112 18.05 -7.88 -20.03
C ASN A 112 16.63 -7.30 -20.06
N MET A 113 16.06 -6.95 -18.90
CA MET A 113 14.73 -6.32 -18.83
C MET A 113 14.69 -4.97 -19.55
N ALA A 114 15.79 -4.22 -19.54
CA ALA A 114 15.90 -2.97 -20.29
C ALA A 114 15.78 -3.21 -21.81
N ASP A 115 16.51 -4.20 -22.34
CA ASP A 115 16.46 -4.57 -23.76
C ASP A 115 15.07 -5.08 -24.16
N ARG A 116 14.45 -5.92 -23.32
CA ARG A 116 13.07 -6.38 -23.54
C ARG A 116 12.08 -5.22 -23.60
N LYS A 117 12.15 -4.29 -22.64
CA LYS A 117 11.27 -3.12 -22.62
C LYS A 117 11.50 -2.18 -23.80
N LYS A 118 12.75 -2.09 -24.27
CA LYS A 118 13.07 -1.37 -25.50
C LYS A 118 12.46 -2.05 -26.72
N ASN A 119 12.57 -3.37 -26.84
CA ASN A 119 11.96 -4.10 -27.96
C ASN A 119 10.42 -4.00 -27.93
N ASP A 120 9.80 -4.04 -26.75
CA ASP A 120 8.35 -3.81 -26.59
C ASP A 120 7.95 -2.42 -27.13
N LEU A 121 8.74 -1.38 -26.79
CA LEU A 121 8.52 -0.02 -27.26
C LEU A 121 8.73 0.11 -28.78
N ASP A 122 9.83 -0.42 -29.30
CA ASP A 122 10.13 -0.39 -30.73
C ASP A 122 9.02 -1.11 -31.53
N GLY A 123 8.49 -2.22 -31.01
CA GLY A 123 7.32 -2.90 -31.59
C GLY A 123 6.03 -2.06 -31.56
N ALA A 124 5.78 -1.35 -30.45
CA ALA A 124 4.63 -0.45 -30.35
C ALA A 124 4.70 0.73 -31.34
N MET A 125 5.91 1.25 -31.59
CA MET A 125 6.14 2.33 -32.55
C MET A 125 5.89 1.89 -33.99
N VAL A 126 6.39 0.72 -34.38
CA VAL A 126 6.12 0.15 -35.71
C VAL A 126 4.61 -0.04 -35.92
N HIS A 127 3.90 -0.50 -34.89
CA HIS A 127 2.44 -0.63 -34.97
C HIS A 127 1.74 0.74 -35.10
N TRP A 128 2.21 1.77 -34.39
CA TRP A 128 1.67 3.13 -34.49
C TRP A 128 1.85 3.71 -35.90
N ASP A 129 3.02 3.55 -36.51
CA ASP A 129 3.29 4.05 -37.85
C ASP A 129 2.35 3.40 -38.88
N ASN A 130 2.24 2.07 -38.85
CA ASN A 130 1.32 1.34 -39.71
C ASN A 130 -0.14 1.79 -39.51
N PHE A 131 -0.58 1.93 -38.26
CA PHE A 131 -1.92 2.40 -37.94
C PHE A 131 -2.18 3.81 -38.44
N SER A 132 -1.23 4.74 -38.24
CA SER A 132 -1.33 6.11 -38.73
C SER A 132 -1.45 6.17 -40.25
N ASP A 133 -0.67 5.36 -40.96
CA ASP A 133 -0.70 5.27 -42.42
C ASP A 133 -2.01 4.69 -42.94
N GLU A 134 -2.54 3.64 -42.30
CA GLU A 134 -3.85 3.08 -42.62
C GLU A 134 -4.97 4.12 -42.43
N ILE A 135 -4.96 4.85 -41.31
CA ILE A 135 -5.97 5.88 -41.03
C ILE A 135 -5.91 7.02 -42.07
N LYS A 136 -4.70 7.44 -42.45
CA LYS A 136 -4.50 8.44 -43.50
C LYS A 136 -4.98 7.94 -44.85
N THR A 137 -4.75 6.67 -45.17
CA THR A 137 -5.11 6.06 -46.46
C THR A 137 -6.61 5.84 -46.61
N TYR A 138 -7.26 5.26 -45.60
CA TYR A 138 -8.68 4.88 -45.67
C TYR A 138 -9.63 6.00 -45.26
N TYR A 139 -9.22 6.87 -44.34
CA TYR A 139 -10.07 7.91 -43.76
C TYR A 139 -9.59 9.34 -44.02
N GLY A 140 -8.40 9.52 -44.64
CA GLY A 140 -7.87 10.84 -44.97
C GLY A 140 -7.42 11.67 -43.76
N VAL A 141 -7.27 11.04 -42.59
CA VAL A 141 -6.89 11.72 -41.35
C VAL A 141 -5.41 11.49 -41.07
N ASP A 142 -4.64 12.58 -40.95
CA ASP A 142 -3.21 12.51 -40.65
C ASP A 142 -2.96 12.60 -39.13
N LEU A 143 -2.49 11.51 -38.54
CA LEU A 143 -2.20 11.42 -37.11
C LEU A 143 -0.74 11.75 -36.76
N SER A 144 0.10 12.12 -37.74
CA SER A 144 1.54 12.34 -37.55
C SER A 144 1.87 13.36 -36.44
N VAL A 145 1.00 14.35 -36.23
CA VAL A 145 1.11 15.35 -35.15
C VAL A 145 1.11 14.72 -33.75
N LEU A 146 0.53 13.53 -33.57
CA LEU A 146 0.44 12.81 -32.30
C LEU A 146 1.66 11.92 -32.02
N THR A 147 2.48 11.62 -33.03
CA THR A 147 3.60 10.66 -32.92
C THR A 147 4.54 10.97 -31.76
N LYS A 148 4.92 12.25 -31.59
CA LYS A 148 5.79 12.68 -30.48
C LYS A 148 5.16 12.49 -29.10
N ALA A 149 3.83 12.59 -29.00
CA ALA A 149 3.11 12.42 -27.74
C ALA A 149 2.78 10.95 -27.44
N PHE A 150 2.81 10.10 -28.47
CA PHE A 150 2.64 8.65 -28.34
C PHE A 150 3.94 7.95 -27.89
N CYS A 151 5.11 8.47 -28.29
CA CYS A 151 6.43 8.09 -27.75
C CYS A 151 6.60 8.50 -26.28
#